data_AF-A0A8B7DYH2-F1
#
_entry.id   AF-A0A8B7DYH2-F1
#
_cell.length_a   1.000
_cell.length_b   1.000
_cell.length_c   1.000
_cell.angle_alpha   90.00
_cell.angle_beta   90.00
_cell.angle_gamma   90.00
#
_symmetry.space_group_name_H-M   'P 1'
#
loop_
_entity.id
_entity.type
_entity.pdbx_description
1 polymer ?
#
loop_
_entity_poly.entity_id
_entity_poly.type
_entity_poly.pdbx_seq_one_letter_code
_entity_poly.pdbx_strand_id
1 'polypeptide(L)'
;MIDGKIQTILSHVTNSTQCCSVCGVSPKNTNNLEMVLKLDNSNNLELKYGLSSLHAWIRFFEMVLHIGYKLETQNWQSRAIEDKENVMQVKKRIQTEFMNQMGLVVDFPKSGGSGTSNDGNTARRAFANYQSTAKILKVDETHFIFTSY
;
A
#
# COMPACT_ATOMS: atom_id res chain seq x y z
N MET A 1 -8.16 11.18 -14.84
CA MET A 1 -7.17 10.41 -14.05
C MET A 1 -7.27 8.96 -14.44
N ILE A 2 -6.15 8.34 -14.78
CA ILE A 2 -6.09 6.93 -15.17
C ILE A 2 -5.67 6.05 -13.99
N ASP A 3 -5.93 4.75 -14.10
CA ASP A 3 -5.42 3.75 -13.17
C ASP A 3 -3.88 3.64 -13.28
N GLY A 4 -3.21 3.29 -12.18
CA GLY A 4 -1.76 3.20 -12.13
C GLY A 4 -1.20 2.14 -13.09
N LYS A 5 -1.90 1.03 -13.34
CA LYS A 5 -1.46 0.02 -14.32
C LYS A 5 -1.59 0.54 -15.75
N ILE A 6 -2.66 1.26 -16.04
CA ILE A 6 -2.82 1.92 -17.35
C ILE A 6 -1.74 2.98 -17.53
N GLN A 7 -1.41 3.74 -16.49
CA GLN A 7 -0.29 4.68 -16.54
C GLN A 7 1.02 3.95 -16.83
N THR A 8 1.31 2.82 -16.20
CA THR A 8 2.51 2.02 -16.53
C THR A 8 2.54 1.59 -18.00
N ILE A 9 1.41 1.18 -18.57
CA ILE A 9 1.34 0.76 -19.99
C ILE A 9 1.60 1.95 -20.93
N LEU A 10 1.12 3.14 -20.57
CA LEU A 10 1.29 4.36 -21.35
C LEU A 10 2.64 5.05 -21.10
N SER A 11 3.32 4.70 -20.01
CA SER A 11 4.56 5.33 -19.58
C SER A 11 5.71 4.98 -20.51
N HIS A 12 6.54 5.97 -20.80
CA HIS A 12 7.77 5.76 -21.56
C HIS A 12 8.96 5.39 -20.66
N VAL A 13 8.79 5.48 -19.33
CA VAL A 13 9.87 5.34 -18.35
C VAL A 13 10.02 3.89 -17.88
N THR A 14 8.92 3.12 -17.83
CA THR A 14 8.97 1.73 -17.38
C THR A 14 7.81 0.89 -17.89
N ASN A 15 8.08 -0.38 -18.19
CA ASN A 15 7.07 -1.40 -18.48
C ASN A 15 6.70 -2.24 -17.24
N SER A 16 7.33 -1.99 -16.08
CA SER A 16 7.13 -2.76 -14.85
C SER A 16 6.07 -2.11 -13.98
N THR A 17 5.04 -2.88 -13.61
CA THR A 17 3.99 -2.45 -12.66
C THR A 17 4.48 -2.37 -11.22
N GLN A 18 5.71 -2.80 -10.94
CA GLN A 18 6.35 -2.67 -9.63
C GLN A 18 7.25 -1.43 -9.53
N CYS A 19 7.61 -0.82 -10.66
CA CYS A 19 8.38 0.43 -10.68
C CYS A 19 7.45 1.64 -10.66
N CYS A 20 7.96 2.77 -10.18
CA CYS A 20 7.22 4.04 -10.27
C CYS A 20 6.97 4.40 -11.73
N SER A 21 5.71 4.62 -12.11
CA SER A 21 5.31 5.01 -13.47
C SER A 21 5.76 6.42 -13.87
N VAL A 22 6.18 7.24 -12.90
CA VAL A 22 6.66 8.61 -13.12
C VAL A 22 8.18 8.63 -13.30
N CYS A 23 8.94 8.06 -12.37
CA CYS A 23 10.40 8.17 -12.36
C CYS A 23 11.14 6.86 -12.67
N GLY A 24 10.44 5.75 -12.89
CA GLY A 24 11.04 4.45 -13.24
C GLY A 24 11.76 3.74 -12.10
N VAL A 25 11.85 4.34 -10.93
CA VAL A 25 12.57 3.79 -9.77
C VAL A 25 11.93 2.48 -9.32
N SER A 26 12.76 1.46 -9.11
CA SER A 26 12.34 0.16 -8.61
C SER A 26 12.18 0.17 -7.08
N PRO A 27 11.41 -0.75 -6.50
CA PRO A 27 11.23 -0.84 -5.05
C PRO A 27 12.54 -0.98 -4.27
N LYS A 28 13.56 -1.61 -4.87
CA LYS A 28 14.89 -1.78 -4.26
C LYS A 28 15.60 -0.44 -4.05
N ASN A 29 15.39 0.52 -4.95
CA ASN A 29 16.10 1.80 -4.95
C ASN A 29 15.24 2.95 -4.38
N THR A 30 13.93 2.73 -4.17
CA THR A 30 13.01 3.80 -3.75
C THR A 30 13.35 4.40 -2.39
N ASN A 31 14.00 3.63 -1.51
CA ASN A 31 14.44 4.09 -0.20
C ASN A 31 15.77 4.86 -0.22
N ASN A 32 16.44 4.95 -1.38
CA ASN A 32 17.64 5.76 -1.54
C ASN A 32 17.26 7.19 -1.94
N LEU A 33 17.01 8.04 -0.93
CA LEU A 33 16.58 9.43 -1.12
C LEU A 33 17.58 10.24 -1.95
N GLU A 34 18.88 10.06 -1.73
CA GLU A 34 19.91 10.80 -2.48
C GLU A 34 19.85 10.48 -3.97
N MET A 35 19.70 9.20 -4.33
CA MET A 35 19.51 8.78 -5.72
C MET A 35 18.22 9.37 -6.30
N VAL A 36 17.11 9.28 -5.58
CA VAL A 36 15.79 9.71 -6.06
C VAL A 36 15.75 11.23 -6.28
N LEU A 37 16.33 12.01 -5.36
CA LEU A 37 16.36 13.48 -5.45
C LEU A 37 17.26 13.99 -6.59
N LYS A 38 18.24 13.20 -7.01
CA LYS A 38 19.11 13.53 -8.17
C LYS A 38 18.47 13.23 -9.52
N LEU A 39 17.28 12.60 -9.55
CA LEU A 39 16.58 12.33 -10.81
C LEU A 39 16.06 13.64 -11.41
N ASP A 40 16.48 13.94 -12.63
CA ASP A 40 15.92 15.06 -13.38
C ASP A 40 14.48 14.73 -13.80
N ASN A 41 13.53 15.44 -13.19
CA ASN A 41 12.11 15.34 -13.48
C ASN A 41 11.54 16.65 -14.08
N SER A 42 12.39 17.60 -14.47
CA SER A 42 11.98 18.93 -14.93
C SER A 42 11.05 18.90 -16.15
N ASN A 43 11.22 17.92 -17.04
CA ASN A 43 10.41 17.71 -18.24
C ASN A 43 9.66 16.37 -18.24
N ASN A 44 9.25 15.90 -17.06
CA ASN A 44 8.64 14.59 -16.93
C ASN A 44 7.21 14.57 -17.52
N LEU A 45 7.09 14.06 -18.75
CA LEU A 45 5.83 13.93 -19.48
C LEU A 45 4.81 13.02 -18.78
N GLU A 46 5.24 12.16 -17.85
CA GLU A 46 4.36 11.25 -17.11
C GLU A 46 3.47 12.00 -16.11
N LEU A 47 3.85 13.22 -15.72
CA LEU A 47 3.06 14.05 -14.81
C LEU A 47 1.70 14.45 -15.40
N LYS A 48 1.55 14.42 -16.73
CA LYS A 48 0.28 14.74 -17.42
C LYS A 48 -0.88 13.80 -17.02
N TYR A 49 -0.56 12.61 -16.50
CA TYR A 49 -1.56 11.63 -16.08
C TYR A 49 -2.16 11.92 -14.69
N GLY A 50 -1.51 12.79 -13.91
CA GLY A 50 -1.92 13.19 -12.57
C GLY A 50 -1.78 12.09 -11.51
N LEU A 51 -2.09 12.42 -10.25
CA LEU A 51 -2.08 11.47 -9.14
C LEU A 51 -3.44 10.78 -8.99
N SER A 52 -3.46 9.45 -9.01
CA SER A 52 -4.68 8.70 -8.76
C SER A 52 -5.01 8.62 -7.26
N SER A 53 -5.71 9.63 -6.72
CA SER A 53 -6.09 9.71 -5.29
C SER A 53 -6.79 8.45 -4.77
N LEU A 54 -7.70 7.85 -5.55
CA LEU A 54 -8.35 6.59 -5.19
C LEU A 54 -7.33 5.47 -4.97
N HIS A 55 -6.40 5.28 -5.91
CA HIS A 55 -5.38 4.24 -5.79
C HIS A 55 -4.34 4.60 -4.72
N ALA A 56 -4.05 5.87 -4.47
CA ALA A 56 -3.18 6.27 -3.36
C ALA A 56 -3.74 5.78 -2.03
N TRP A 57 -5.05 5.98 -1.77
CA TRP A 57 -5.71 5.46 -0.57
C TRP A 57 -5.69 3.93 -0.48
N ILE A 58 -6.04 3.24 -1.57
CA ILE A 58 -6.06 1.77 -1.61
C ILE A 58 -4.66 1.19 -1.38
N ARG A 59 -3.66 1.67 -2.12
CA ARG A 59 -2.28 1.17 -2.03
C ARG A 59 -1.63 1.49 -0.70
N PHE A 60 -1.89 2.66 -0.14
CA PHE A 60 -1.42 3.00 1.20
C PHE A 60 -2.02 2.06 2.25
N PHE A 61 -3.33 1.77 2.17
CA PHE A 61 -3.98 0.81 3.06
C PHE A 61 -3.39 -0.60 2.93
N GLU A 62 -3.21 -1.10 1.71
CA GLU A 62 -2.56 -2.40 1.46
C GLU A 62 -1.13 -2.47 2.01
N MET A 63 -0.34 -1.41 1.81
CA MET A 63 1.03 -1.32 2.34
C MET A 63 1.03 -1.40 3.87
N VAL A 64 0.16 -0.64 4.52
CA VAL A 64 0.03 -0.57 5.98
C VAL A 64 -0.43 -1.91 6.57
N LEU A 65 -1.37 -2.61 5.91
CA LEU A 65 -1.75 -3.98 6.27
C LEU A 65 -0.54 -4.92 6.18
N HIS A 66 0.21 -4.89 5.08
CA HIS A 66 1.40 -5.73 4.90
C HIS A 66 2.50 -5.45 5.92
N ILE A 67 2.67 -4.19 6.34
CA ILE A 67 3.57 -3.82 7.43
C ILE A 67 3.08 -4.48 8.72
N GLY A 68 1.79 -4.30 9.08
CA GLY A 68 1.20 -4.88 10.28
C GLY A 68 1.33 -6.41 10.34
N TYR A 69 1.20 -7.10 9.21
CA TYR A 69 1.39 -8.55 9.14
C TYR A 69 2.83 -9.01 9.40
N LYS A 70 3.80 -8.15 9.12
CA LYS A 70 5.24 -8.47 9.11
C LYS A 70 6.01 -7.75 10.22
N LEU A 71 5.35 -7.07 11.14
CA LEU A 71 6.02 -6.34 12.23
C LEU A 71 6.94 -7.23 13.06
N GLU A 72 6.55 -8.48 13.29
CA GLU A 72 7.32 -9.43 14.11
C GLU A 72 8.54 -9.99 13.37
N THR A 73 8.40 -10.26 12.06
CA THR A 73 9.48 -10.82 11.24
C THR A 73 10.41 -9.76 10.65
N GLN A 74 9.94 -8.52 10.52
CA GLN A 74 10.67 -7.37 9.97
C GLN A 74 11.30 -7.61 8.59
N ASN A 75 10.79 -8.59 7.85
CA ASN A 75 11.33 -9.01 6.56
C ASN A 75 10.41 -8.55 5.41
N TRP A 76 10.99 -7.94 4.38
CA TRP A 76 10.23 -7.59 3.17
C TRP A 76 9.61 -8.83 2.50
N GLN A 77 10.38 -9.92 2.40
CA GLN A 77 9.94 -11.20 1.83
C GLN A 77 9.98 -12.30 2.87
N SER A 78 8.80 -12.83 3.21
CA SER A 78 8.63 -14.00 4.08
C SER A 78 8.95 -15.28 3.30
N ARG A 79 10.23 -15.64 3.23
CA ARG A 79 10.70 -16.81 2.47
C ARG A 79 10.70 -18.09 3.31
N ALA A 80 11.08 -17.98 4.58
CA ALA A 80 11.08 -19.08 5.53
C ALA A 80 9.65 -19.58 5.80
N ILE A 81 9.50 -20.87 6.12
CA ILE A 81 8.21 -21.48 6.44
C ILE A 81 7.63 -20.83 7.70
N GLU A 82 8.46 -20.67 8.73
CA GLU A 82 8.11 -20.02 10.00
C GLU A 82 7.59 -18.59 9.78
N ASP A 83 8.28 -17.78 8.95
CA ASP A 83 7.82 -16.42 8.62
C ASP A 83 6.44 -16.42 7.94
N LYS A 84 6.20 -17.38 7.05
CA LYS A 84 4.91 -17.47 6.33
C LYS A 84 3.79 -17.87 7.27
N GLU A 85 4.04 -18.79 8.19
CA GLU A 85 3.08 -19.22 9.21
C GLU A 85 2.75 -18.07 10.17
N ASN A 86 3.78 -17.35 10.64
CA ASN A 86 3.59 -16.16 11.47
C ASN A 86 2.74 -15.10 10.76
N VAL A 87 3.10 -14.73 9.52
CA VAL A 87 2.34 -13.77 8.72
C VAL A 87 0.88 -14.22 8.52
N MET A 88 0.63 -15.51 8.31
CA MET A 88 -0.72 -16.04 8.15
C MET A 88 -1.54 -15.92 9.44
N GLN A 89 -0.93 -16.25 10.60
CA GLN A 89 -1.58 -16.12 11.90
C GLN A 89 -1.89 -14.65 12.24
N VAL A 90 -0.91 -13.76 12.04
CA VAL A 90 -1.07 -12.32 12.30
C VAL A 90 -2.10 -11.70 11.35
N LYS A 91 -2.09 -12.08 10.06
CA LYS A 91 -3.11 -11.66 9.09
C LYS A 91 -4.51 -12.07 9.55
N LYS A 92 -4.71 -13.32 9.97
CA LYS A 92 -6.01 -13.81 10.45
C LYS A 92 -6.49 -13.04 11.70
N ARG A 93 -5.58 -12.74 12.63
CA ARG A 93 -5.88 -11.91 13.81
C ARG A 93 -6.36 -10.52 13.39
N ILE A 94 -5.58 -9.84 12.54
CA ILE A 94 -5.89 -8.47 12.08
C ILE A 94 -7.22 -8.44 11.32
N GLN A 95 -7.47 -9.37 10.40
CA GLN A 95 -8.74 -9.47 9.68
C GLN A 95 -9.94 -9.63 10.63
N THR A 96 -9.79 -10.48 11.66
CA THR A 96 -10.82 -10.70 12.68
C THR A 96 -11.06 -9.44 13.50
N GLU A 97 -10.00 -8.74 13.90
CA GLU A 97 -10.12 -7.49 14.68
C GLU A 97 -10.76 -6.36 13.87
N PHE A 98 -10.42 -6.20 12.59
CA PHE A 98 -11.09 -5.24 11.70
C PHE A 98 -12.58 -5.53 11.55
N MET A 99 -12.96 -6.80 11.41
CA MET A 99 -14.36 -7.19 11.32
C MET A 99 -15.09 -6.90 12.64
N ASN A 100 -14.52 -7.33 13.77
CA ASN A 100 -15.17 -7.21 15.07
C ASN A 100 -15.25 -5.77 15.60
N GLN A 101 -14.20 -4.97 15.39
CA GLN A 101 -14.12 -3.62 15.94
C GLN A 101 -14.64 -2.54 14.99
N MET A 102 -14.58 -2.78 13.68
CA MET A 102 -14.91 -1.76 12.67
C MET A 102 -15.97 -2.20 11.65
N GLY A 103 -16.39 -3.47 11.67
CA GLY A 103 -17.29 -4.02 10.65
C GLY A 103 -16.67 -3.95 9.25
N LEU A 104 -15.35 -4.10 9.15
CA LEU A 104 -14.60 -4.04 7.89
C LEU A 104 -14.04 -5.41 7.52
N VAL A 105 -14.36 -5.87 6.32
CA VAL A 105 -13.76 -7.05 5.71
C VAL A 105 -12.54 -6.61 4.91
N VAL A 106 -11.34 -6.96 5.38
CA VAL A 106 -10.07 -6.49 4.80
C VAL A 106 -9.26 -7.65 4.20
N ASP A 107 -8.61 -7.40 3.06
CA ASP A 107 -7.66 -8.30 2.43
C ASP A 107 -8.19 -9.72 2.12
N PHE A 108 -9.47 -9.79 1.75
CA PHE A 108 -10.12 -10.99 1.21
C PHE A 108 -10.22 -10.92 -0.31
N PRO A 109 -9.93 -12.00 -1.06
CA PRO A 109 -10.16 -12.05 -2.51
C PRO A 109 -11.65 -11.85 -2.82
N LYS A 110 -11.97 -11.06 -3.83
CA LYS A 110 -13.36 -10.96 -4.32
C LYS A 110 -13.75 -12.21 -5.13
N SER A 111 -15.00 -12.64 -5.01
CA SER A 111 -15.57 -13.69 -5.85
C SER A 111 -15.47 -13.28 -7.32
N GLY A 112 -14.68 -14.02 -8.11
CA GLY A 112 -14.34 -13.66 -9.50
C GLY A 112 -12.83 -13.48 -9.76
N GLY A 113 -11.98 -13.58 -8.74
CA GLY A 113 -10.53 -13.75 -8.90
C GLY A 113 -9.73 -12.47 -9.14
N SER A 114 -10.38 -11.31 -9.32
CA SER A 114 -9.71 -10.02 -9.47
C SER A 114 -10.00 -9.08 -8.29
N GLY A 115 -8.94 -8.58 -7.68
CA GLY A 115 -8.99 -7.62 -6.59
C GLY A 115 -9.28 -8.23 -5.21
N THR A 116 -9.23 -7.38 -4.20
CA THR A 116 -9.49 -7.72 -2.81
C THR A 116 -10.62 -6.85 -2.25
N SER A 117 -11.07 -7.13 -1.03
CA SER A 117 -12.02 -6.30 -0.29
C SER A 117 -11.44 -4.93 0.12
N ASN A 118 -10.18 -4.63 -0.19
CA ASN A 118 -9.53 -3.35 0.03
C ASN A 118 -9.87 -2.35 -1.08
N ASP A 119 -11.14 -1.98 -1.19
CA ASP A 119 -11.53 -0.88 -2.08
C ASP A 119 -11.41 0.49 -1.39
N GLY A 120 -11.71 1.54 -2.15
CA GLY A 120 -11.61 2.91 -1.65
C GLY A 120 -12.50 3.19 -0.45
N ASN A 121 -13.64 2.50 -0.31
CA ASN A 121 -14.51 2.67 0.84
C ASN A 121 -13.89 2.02 2.08
N THR A 122 -13.38 0.80 1.96
CA THR A 122 -12.67 0.11 3.05
C THR A 122 -11.49 0.95 3.54
N ALA A 123 -10.64 1.44 2.63
CA ALA A 123 -9.48 2.27 2.98
C ALA A 123 -9.89 3.56 3.70
N ARG A 124 -10.87 4.30 3.16
CA ARG A 124 -11.36 5.55 3.79
C ARG A 124 -11.97 5.31 5.17
N ARG A 125 -12.76 4.25 5.33
CA ARG A 125 -13.35 3.90 6.64
C ARG A 125 -12.29 3.49 7.66
N ALA A 126 -11.26 2.77 7.23
CA ALA A 126 -10.14 2.42 8.10
C ALA A 126 -9.40 3.68 8.61
N PHE A 127 -9.04 4.60 7.71
CA PHE A 127 -8.31 5.81 8.08
C PHE A 127 -9.18 6.89 8.74
N ALA A 128 -10.49 6.88 8.56
CA ALA A 128 -11.40 7.73 9.34
C ALA A 128 -11.36 7.41 10.84
N ASN A 129 -10.99 6.18 11.21
CA ASN A 129 -10.73 5.76 12.59
C ASN A 129 -9.28 5.25 12.70
N TYR A 130 -8.34 6.15 12.40
CA TYR A 130 -6.92 5.81 12.31
C TYR A 130 -6.34 5.29 13.62
N GLN A 131 -6.83 5.72 14.78
CA GLN A 131 -6.37 5.23 16.08
C GLN A 131 -6.68 3.74 16.26
N SER A 132 -7.90 3.32 15.87
CA SER A 132 -8.29 1.90 15.93
C SER A 132 -7.50 1.08 14.92
N THR A 133 -7.31 1.62 13.71
CA THR A 133 -6.45 1.01 12.68
C THR A 133 -5.01 0.83 13.17
N ALA A 134 -4.41 1.87 13.76
CA ALA A 134 -3.06 1.83 14.34
C ALA A 134 -2.94 0.78 15.44
N LYS A 135 -3.91 0.74 16.35
CA LYS A 135 -3.98 -0.23 17.44
C LYS A 135 -4.08 -1.68 16.93
N ILE A 136 -4.98 -1.98 15.99
CA ILE A 136 -5.16 -3.32 15.42
C ILE A 136 -3.86 -3.80 14.75
N LEU A 137 -3.23 -2.89 14.00
CA LEU A 137 -2.02 -3.16 13.24
C LEU A 137 -0.74 -3.10 14.07
N LYS A 138 -0.81 -2.61 15.32
CA LYS A 138 0.35 -2.34 16.19
C LYS A 138 1.38 -1.40 15.56
N VAL A 139 0.91 -0.39 14.83
CA VAL A 139 1.76 0.67 14.26
C VAL A 139 1.52 1.98 14.99
N ASP A 140 2.50 2.89 14.96
CA ASP A 140 2.37 4.22 15.56
C ASP A 140 1.35 5.07 14.78
N GLU A 141 0.35 5.60 15.49
CA GLU A 141 -0.77 6.36 14.93
C GLU A 141 -0.35 7.68 14.27
N THR A 142 0.81 8.24 14.65
CA THR A 142 1.34 9.48 14.07
C THR A 142 1.62 9.34 12.57
N HIS A 143 1.87 8.11 12.08
CA HIS A 143 2.01 7.84 10.64
C HIS A 143 0.72 8.01 9.84
N PHE A 144 -0.43 8.15 10.49
CA PHE A 144 -1.73 8.34 9.84
C PHE A 144 -2.29 9.75 10.01
N ILE A 145 -1.60 10.62 10.74
CA ILE A 145 -2.01 12.01 10.91
C ILE A 145 -1.61 12.79 9.65
N PHE A 146 -2.56 12.92 8.74
CA PHE A 146 -2.42 13.80 7.58
C PHE A 146 -2.75 15.24 8.02
N THR A 147 -1.75 15.98 8.52
CA THR A 147 -1.94 17.41 8.74
C THR A 147 -2.17 18.08 7.39
N SER A 148 -3.36 18.67 7.22
CA SER A 148 -3.62 19.54 6.08
C SER A 148 -2.76 20.79 6.26
N TYR A 149 -1.75 20.94 5.41
CA TYR A 149 -1.03 22.20 5.24
C TYR A 149 -1.78 23.08 4.26
#